data_AF-A0A8D8RX75-F1
#
_entry.id   AF-A0A8D8RX75-F1
#
_cell.length_a   1.000
_cell.length_b   1.000
_cell.length_c   1.000
_cell.angle_alpha   90.00
_cell.angle_beta   90.00
_cell.angle_gamma   90.00
#
_symmetry.space_group_name_H-M   'P 1'
#
loop_
_entity.id
_entity.type
_entity.pdbx_description
1 polymer ?
#
loop_
_entity_poly.entity_id
_entity_poly.type
_entity_poly.pdbx_seq_one_letter_code
_entity_poly.pdbx_strand_id
1 'polypeptide(L)'
;MNIKNILNIIKNSDNVKLLSMFRKYSVKFVKANNHLWFLSRVRKEGVTPKFVKIYTKSTSRSAQKAIEAAKKIWIEEERKSWFAKRDNISEVKYLIQRELHGRFSHKEEEYKDYSRHVAEINEFVNKTGHRQYVNQKKKLETLVQNQVVNNTLPVITSQLLSLNITGVVEKSQADRFPIYDIRHDFYPRFKNLSSLYFTPAEEEVLNLGFKHAFESKMGDSDLLDLTA
;
A
#
# COMPACT_ATOMS: atom_id res chain seq x y z
N MET A 1 4.86 27.90 -4.33
CA MET A 1 5.09 28.07 -2.87
C MET A 1 6.27 29.03 -2.72
N ASN A 2 6.17 30.14 -1.99
CA ASN A 2 7.28 31.11 -1.90
C ASN A 2 8.30 30.63 -0.85
N ILE A 3 9.36 29.97 -1.32
CA ILE A 3 10.41 29.35 -0.47
C ILE A 3 11.10 30.39 0.41
N LYS A 4 11.31 31.63 -0.08
CA LYS A 4 11.97 32.69 0.69
C LYS A 4 11.20 33.05 1.96
N ASN A 5 9.87 33.15 1.86
CA ASN A 5 9.02 33.44 3.02
C ASN A 5 9.05 32.29 4.03
N ILE A 6 9.05 31.05 3.56
CA ILE A 6 9.12 29.87 4.43
C ILE A 6 10.44 29.80 5.17
N LEU A 7 11.54 30.09 4.47
CA LEU A 7 12.86 30.09 5.07
C LEU A 7 12.99 31.15 6.17
N ASN A 8 12.39 32.33 5.98
CA ASN A 8 12.34 33.36 7.02
C ASN A 8 11.53 32.89 8.25
N ILE A 9 10.39 32.24 8.03
CA ILE A 9 9.58 31.67 9.12
C ILE A 9 10.37 30.59 9.88
N ILE A 10 11.09 29.71 9.17
CA ILE A 10 11.90 28.65 9.78
C ILE A 10 13.00 29.24 10.66
N LYS A 11 13.77 30.20 10.13
CA LYS A 11 14.87 30.85 10.87
C LYS A 11 14.40 31.57 12.13
N ASN A 12 13.24 32.22 12.08
CA ASN A 12 12.72 32.99 13.21
C ASN A 12 11.83 32.18 14.17
N SER A 13 11.61 30.89 13.91
CA SER A 13 10.79 30.04 14.79
C SER A 13 11.62 29.53 15.96
N ASP A 14 10.95 29.35 17.11
CA ASP A 14 11.49 28.65 18.27
C ASP A 14 11.63 27.14 18.00
N ASN A 15 12.43 26.46 18.81
CA ASN A 15 12.74 25.04 18.62
C ASN A 15 11.49 24.14 18.75
N VAL A 16 10.58 24.45 19.67
CA VAL A 16 9.34 23.69 19.88
C VAL A 16 8.44 23.79 18.66
N LYS A 17 8.27 25.01 18.12
CA LYS A 17 7.54 25.22 16.88
C LYS A 17 8.20 24.58 15.67
N LEU A 18 9.53 24.57 15.58
CA LEU A 18 10.25 23.86 14.52
C LEU A 18 10.01 22.34 14.58
N LEU A 19 10.04 21.73 15.76
CA LEU A 19 9.70 20.31 15.95
C LEU A 19 8.24 20.02 15.58
N SER A 20 7.30 20.89 15.96
CA SER A 20 5.89 20.79 15.56
C SER A 20 5.71 20.90 14.04
N MET A 21 6.41 21.85 13.40
CA MET A 21 6.44 21.98 11.95
C MET A 21 7.03 20.73 11.29
N PHE A 22 8.14 20.20 11.81
CA PHE A 22 8.75 18.97 11.31
C PHE A 22 7.77 17.80 11.37
N ARG A 23 7.11 17.58 12.51
CA ARG A 23 6.06 16.56 12.65
C ARG A 23 4.95 16.74 11.63
N LYS A 24 4.43 17.97 11.48
CA LYS A 24 3.36 18.30 10.53
C LYS A 24 3.76 17.98 9.08
N TYR A 25 4.96 18.39 8.65
CA TYR A 25 5.44 18.14 7.29
C TYR A 25 5.79 16.66 7.05
N SER A 26 6.32 15.95 8.05
CA SER A 26 6.56 14.50 7.97
C SER A 26 5.25 13.72 7.78
N VAL A 27 4.19 14.05 8.51
CA VAL A 27 2.87 13.45 8.30
C VAL A 27 2.31 13.78 6.91
N LYS A 28 2.44 15.02 6.44
CA LYS A 28 2.01 15.42 5.09
C LYS A 28 2.77 14.66 4.00
N PHE A 29 4.08 14.46 4.18
CA PHE A 29 4.93 13.73 3.24
C PHE A 29 4.48 12.28 3.10
N VAL A 30 4.28 11.58 4.21
CA VAL A 30 3.81 10.19 4.20
C VAL A 30 2.39 10.08 3.60
N LYS A 31 1.49 11.02 3.92
CA LYS A 31 0.16 11.11 3.29
C LYS A 31 0.24 11.23 1.77
N ALA A 32 1.15 12.08 1.27
CA ALA A 32 1.36 12.26 -0.16
C ALA A 32 1.91 11.00 -0.83
N ASN A 33 2.90 10.34 -0.20
CA ASN A 33 3.45 9.07 -0.70
C ASN A 33 2.41 7.95 -0.76
N ASN A 34 1.60 7.81 0.30
CA ASN A 34 0.51 6.85 0.33
C ASN A 34 -0.49 7.13 -0.81
N HIS A 35 -0.89 8.39 -0.99
CA HIS A 35 -1.77 8.75 -2.09
C HIS A 35 -1.17 8.46 -3.48
N LEU A 36 0.11 8.77 -3.69
CA LEU A 36 0.84 8.43 -4.93
C LEU A 36 0.92 6.92 -5.15
N TRP A 37 1.15 6.14 -4.09
CA TRP A 37 1.12 4.68 -4.14
C TRP A 37 -0.26 4.19 -4.59
N PHE A 38 -1.33 4.73 -4.01
CA PHE A 38 -2.71 4.38 -4.37
C PHE A 38 -3.00 4.69 -5.84
N LEU A 39 -2.71 5.91 -6.32
CA LEU A 39 -2.91 6.29 -7.72
C LEU A 39 -2.10 5.42 -8.68
N SER A 40 -0.86 5.08 -8.30
CA SER A 40 0.00 4.20 -9.10
C SER A 40 -0.57 2.79 -9.21
N ARG A 41 -1.16 2.26 -8.13
CA ARG A 41 -1.82 0.96 -8.13
C ARG A 41 -3.12 0.98 -8.93
N VAL A 42 -3.96 1.98 -8.71
CA VAL A 42 -5.20 2.20 -9.48
C VAL A 42 -4.91 2.22 -10.98
N ARG A 43 -3.84 2.92 -11.42
CA ARG A 43 -3.42 2.93 -12.83
C ARG A 43 -3.00 1.54 -13.32
N LYS A 44 -2.21 0.80 -12.53
CA LYS A 44 -1.73 -0.54 -12.90
C LYS A 44 -2.87 -1.55 -13.05
N GLU A 45 -3.83 -1.53 -12.13
CA GLU A 45 -5.00 -2.42 -12.15
C GLU A 45 -6.08 -1.96 -13.16
N GLY A 46 -5.94 -0.77 -13.76
CA GLY A 46 -6.93 -0.22 -14.69
C GLY A 46 -8.28 0.14 -14.05
N VAL A 47 -8.35 0.21 -12.72
CA VAL A 47 -9.54 0.63 -11.97
C VAL A 47 -9.66 2.15 -11.96
N THR A 48 -10.89 2.67 -11.83
CA THR A 48 -11.12 4.10 -11.57
C THR A 48 -11.58 4.30 -10.13
N PRO A 49 -11.00 5.23 -9.36
CA PRO A 49 -11.47 5.51 -8.00
C PRO A 49 -12.89 6.09 -7.98
N LYS A 50 -13.70 5.74 -6.96
CA LYS A 50 -15.09 6.20 -6.82
C LYS A 50 -15.28 7.73 -6.78
N PHE A 51 -14.25 8.47 -6.39
CA PHE A 51 -14.31 9.93 -6.32
C PHE A 51 -14.14 10.61 -7.69
N VAL A 52 -13.66 9.89 -8.72
CA VAL A 52 -13.54 10.43 -10.07
C VAL A 52 -14.88 10.31 -10.77
N LYS A 53 -15.60 11.43 -10.84
CA LYS A 53 -16.92 11.53 -11.47
C LYS A 53 -16.82 12.43 -12.70
N ILE A 54 -16.83 11.80 -13.88
CA ILE A 54 -16.87 12.50 -15.18
C ILE A 54 -18.20 12.12 -15.83
N TYR A 55 -18.98 13.14 -16.19
CA TYR A 55 -20.33 12.98 -16.74
C TYR A 55 -20.38 13.50 -18.18
N THR A 56 -21.15 12.81 -19.03
CA THR A 56 -21.53 13.28 -20.36
C THR A 56 -23.04 13.26 -20.50
N LYS A 57 -23.59 14.20 -21.27
CA LYS A 57 -25.03 14.21 -21.59
C LYS A 57 -25.41 13.10 -22.56
N SER A 58 -24.49 12.70 -23.44
CA SER A 58 -24.70 11.63 -24.41
C SER A 58 -24.41 10.26 -23.80
N THR A 59 -25.27 9.28 -24.10
CA THR A 59 -25.11 7.85 -23.78
C THR A 59 -24.47 7.06 -24.92
N SER A 60 -24.07 7.74 -26.00
CA SER A 60 -23.45 7.09 -27.16
C SER A 60 -22.17 6.32 -26.78
N ARG A 61 -21.86 5.28 -27.55
CA ARG A 61 -20.64 4.48 -27.37
C ARG A 61 -19.37 5.33 -27.45
N SER A 62 -19.35 6.33 -28.33
CA SER A 62 -18.24 7.28 -28.44
C SER A 62 -18.10 8.12 -27.17
N ALA A 63 -19.20 8.60 -26.58
CA ALA A 63 -19.18 9.34 -25.33
C ALA A 63 -18.67 8.48 -24.15
N GLN A 64 -19.08 7.22 -24.06
CA GLN A 64 -18.57 6.29 -23.03
C GLN A 64 -17.06 6.04 -23.18
N LYS A 65 -16.57 5.79 -24.41
CA LYS A 65 -15.12 5.67 -24.69
C LYS A 65 -14.35 6.93 -24.30
N ALA A 66 -14.92 8.10 -24.59
CA ALA A 66 -14.32 9.38 -24.21
C ALA A 66 -14.25 9.56 -22.69
N ILE A 67 -15.29 9.14 -21.94
CA ILE A 67 -15.27 9.16 -20.47
C ILE A 67 -14.16 8.27 -19.91
N GLU A 68 -14.00 7.06 -20.45
CA GLU A 68 -12.94 6.14 -20.02
C GLU A 68 -11.54 6.71 -20.28
N ALA A 69 -11.33 7.29 -21.46
CA ALA A 69 -10.09 7.97 -21.79
C ALA A 69 -9.83 9.17 -20.85
N ALA A 70 -10.85 9.99 -20.60
CA ALA A 70 -10.76 11.14 -19.70
C ALA A 70 -10.42 10.71 -18.26
N LYS A 71 -10.98 9.61 -17.76
CA LYS A 71 -10.64 9.05 -16.44
C LYS A 71 -9.17 8.66 -16.35
N LYS A 72 -8.61 8.04 -17.40
CA LYS A 72 -7.19 7.67 -17.46
C LYS A 72 -6.29 8.90 -17.47
N ILE A 73 -6.62 9.89 -18.29
CA ILE A 73 -5.89 11.17 -18.35
C ILE A 73 -5.93 11.87 -16.99
N TRP A 74 -7.10 11.91 -16.36
CA TRP A 74 -7.28 12.51 -15.03
C TRP A 74 -6.37 11.87 -13.98
N ILE A 75 -6.27 10.54 -13.93
CA ILE A 75 -5.39 9.84 -12.97
C ILE A 75 -3.92 10.23 -13.18
N GLU A 76 -3.49 10.38 -14.44
CA GLU A 76 -2.12 10.74 -14.77
C GLU A 76 -1.79 12.19 -14.38
N GLU A 77 -2.68 13.13 -14.66
CA GLU A 77 -2.53 14.54 -14.26
C GLU A 77 -2.60 14.72 -12.73
N GLU A 78 -3.52 14.02 -12.07
CA GLU A 78 -3.61 14.01 -10.62
C GLU A 78 -2.30 13.51 -10.01
N ARG A 79 -1.72 12.43 -10.57
CA ARG A 79 -0.44 11.90 -10.09
C ARG A 79 0.70 12.92 -10.26
N LYS A 80 0.78 13.61 -11.40
CA LYS A 80 1.78 14.69 -11.63
C LYS A 80 1.63 15.80 -10.58
N SER A 81 0.40 16.26 -10.33
CA SER A 81 0.08 17.25 -9.30
C SER A 81 0.55 16.81 -7.91
N TRP A 82 0.31 15.55 -7.55
CA TRP A 82 0.77 15.00 -6.26
C TRP A 82 2.29 14.84 -6.16
N PHE A 83 2.99 14.53 -7.25
CA PHE A 83 4.46 14.53 -7.26
C PHE A 83 5.00 15.93 -6.98
N ALA A 84 4.53 16.94 -7.72
CA ALA A 84 4.92 18.34 -7.47
C ALA A 84 4.62 18.76 -6.02
N LYS A 85 3.46 18.38 -5.49
CA LYS A 85 3.10 18.65 -4.08
C LYS A 85 4.01 17.93 -3.08
N ARG A 86 4.34 16.66 -3.33
CA ARG A 86 5.27 15.88 -2.49
C ARG A 86 6.65 16.53 -2.48
N ASP A 87 7.14 16.95 -3.63
CA ASP A 87 8.49 17.50 -3.77
C ASP A 87 8.60 18.84 -3.02
N ASN A 88 7.60 19.72 -3.16
CA ASN A 88 7.49 20.94 -2.34
C ASN A 88 7.47 20.62 -0.82
N ILE A 89 6.71 19.59 -0.41
CA ILE A 89 6.67 19.16 1.01
C ILE A 89 8.02 18.62 1.46
N SER A 90 8.71 17.86 0.61
CA SER A 90 10.02 17.27 0.87
C SER A 90 11.08 18.34 1.07
N GLU A 91 11.07 19.37 0.20
CA GLU A 91 11.97 20.50 0.30
C GLU A 91 11.76 21.26 1.62
N VAL A 92 10.52 21.60 1.97
CA VAL A 92 10.23 22.28 3.24
C VAL A 92 10.62 21.42 4.45
N LYS A 93 10.34 20.11 4.40
CA LYS A 93 10.75 19.17 5.45
C LYS A 93 12.26 19.16 5.63
N TYR A 94 13.01 19.09 4.52
CA TYR A 94 14.47 19.11 4.53
C TYR A 94 15.02 20.42 5.12
N LEU A 95 14.47 21.57 4.74
CA LEU A 95 14.89 22.87 5.28
C LEU A 95 14.68 22.95 6.80
N ILE A 96 13.54 22.46 7.30
CA ILE A 96 13.27 22.40 8.75
C ILE A 96 14.27 21.47 9.44
N GLN A 97 14.51 20.29 8.88
CA GLN A 97 15.43 19.31 9.46
C GLN A 97 16.87 19.85 9.52
N ARG A 98 17.32 20.53 8.47
CA ARG A 98 18.63 21.16 8.41
C ARG A 98 18.77 22.25 9.47
N GLU A 99 17.75 23.09 9.64
CA GLU A 99 17.73 24.14 10.66
C GLU A 99 17.77 23.55 12.07
N LEU A 100 16.93 22.54 12.35
CA LEU A 100 16.93 21.82 13.63
C LEU A 100 18.30 21.22 13.92
N HIS A 101 18.90 20.51 12.95
CA HIS A 101 20.22 19.93 13.13
C HIS A 101 21.28 21.00 13.44
N GLY A 102 21.29 22.12 12.71
CA GLY A 102 22.23 23.22 12.96
C GLY A 102 22.11 23.83 14.37
N ARG A 103 20.92 23.88 14.96
CA ARG A 103 20.72 24.43 16.30
C ARG A 103 21.18 23.51 17.42
N PHE A 104 21.03 22.20 17.24
CA PHE A 104 21.32 21.20 18.27
C PHE A 104 22.70 20.56 18.11
N SER A 105 23.41 20.76 16.99
CA SER A 105 24.67 20.08 16.69
C SER A 105 25.83 20.42 17.63
N HIS A 106 25.76 21.53 18.38
CA HIS A 106 26.90 22.05 19.14
C HIS A 106 26.91 21.64 20.61
N LYS A 107 25.85 20.98 21.11
CA LYS A 107 25.71 20.62 22.52
C LYS A 107 25.22 19.18 22.65
N GLU A 108 26.03 18.33 23.24
CA GLU A 108 25.78 16.88 23.26
C GLU A 108 24.46 16.51 23.97
N GLU A 109 24.17 17.12 25.11
CA GLU A 109 22.94 16.84 25.87
C GLU A 109 21.69 17.32 25.12
N GLU A 110 21.72 18.53 24.56
CA GLU A 110 20.60 19.05 23.77
C GLU A 110 20.40 18.23 22.48
N TYR A 111 21.48 17.71 21.90
CA TYR A 111 21.42 16.81 20.75
C TYR A 111 20.76 15.46 21.08
N LYS A 112 21.06 14.88 22.26
CA LYS A 112 20.42 13.64 22.72
C LYS A 112 18.91 13.82 22.89
N ASP A 113 18.48 14.93 23.48
CA ASP A 113 17.05 15.24 23.65
C ASP A 113 16.35 15.50 22.31
N TYR A 114 16.99 16.27 21.42
CA TYR A 114 16.53 16.46 20.05
C TYR A 114 16.37 15.14 19.30
N SER A 115 17.36 14.25 19.37
CA SER A 115 17.36 12.95 18.70
C SER A 115 16.20 12.08 19.19
N ARG A 116 15.94 12.08 20.51
CA ARG A 116 14.78 11.40 21.11
C ARG A 116 13.46 11.93 20.55
N HIS A 117 13.26 13.24 20.52
CA HIS A 117 12.04 13.83 19.96
C HIS A 117 11.85 13.53 18.47
N VAL A 118 12.92 13.55 17.69
CA VAL A 118 12.86 13.16 16.27
C VAL A 118 12.48 11.70 16.11
N ALA A 119 13.02 10.81 16.94
CA ALA A 119 12.65 9.39 16.94
C ALA A 119 11.17 9.19 17.27
N GLU A 120 10.65 9.85 18.31
CA GLU A 120 9.23 9.83 18.69
C GLU A 120 8.32 10.33 17.55
N ILE A 121 8.71 11.43 16.90
CA ILE A 121 8.00 11.97 15.75
C ILE A 121 7.98 10.96 14.60
N ASN A 122 9.11 10.32 14.30
CA ASN A 122 9.21 9.33 13.24
C ASN A 122 8.37 8.09 13.53
N GLU A 123 8.36 7.59 14.76
CA GLU A 123 7.51 6.48 15.18
C GLU A 123 6.02 6.82 15.00
N PHE A 124 5.60 8.00 15.45
CA PHE A 124 4.23 8.51 15.26
C PHE A 124 3.87 8.61 13.77
N VAL A 125 4.78 9.14 12.95
CA VAL A 125 4.61 9.29 11.50
C VAL A 125 4.48 7.92 10.83
N ASN A 126 5.30 6.94 11.24
CA ASN A 126 5.25 5.56 10.73
C ASN A 126 3.93 4.87 11.07
N LYS A 127 3.48 4.96 12.34
CA LYS A 127 2.17 4.44 12.77
C LYS A 127 1.02 5.07 11.97
N THR A 128 1.05 6.39 11.80
CA THR A 128 0.05 7.12 11.01
C THR A 128 0.08 6.69 9.54
N GLY A 129 1.28 6.57 8.97
CA GLY A 129 1.51 6.14 7.59
C GLY A 129 0.98 4.74 7.32
N HIS A 130 1.32 3.80 8.19
CA HIS A 130 0.89 2.41 8.10
C HIS A 130 -0.64 2.30 8.13
N ARG A 131 -1.30 2.96 9.10
CA ARG A 131 -2.77 2.97 9.18
C ARG A 131 -3.42 3.46 7.88
N GLN A 132 -2.87 4.51 7.28
CA GLN A 132 -3.38 5.05 6.03
C GLN A 132 -3.15 4.13 4.83
N TYR A 133 -1.96 3.53 4.76
CA TYR A 133 -1.64 2.53 3.74
C TYR A 133 -2.63 1.36 3.79
N VAL A 134 -2.89 0.79 4.98
CA VAL A 134 -3.87 -0.29 5.17
C VAL A 134 -5.25 0.13 4.67
N ASN A 135 -5.69 1.35 5.01
CA ASN A 135 -6.99 1.86 4.55
C ASN A 135 -7.06 2.02 3.01
N GLN A 136 -5.99 2.48 2.37
CA GLN A 136 -5.92 2.61 0.92
C GLN A 136 -5.83 1.26 0.22
N LYS A 137 -5.11 0.30 0.82
CA LYS A 137 -5.05 -1.09 0.33
C LYS A 137 -6.44 -1.72 0.33
N LYS A 138 -7.19 -1.63 1.44
CA LYS A 138 -8.58 -2.09 1.51
C LYS A 138 -9.46 -1.43 0.45
N LYS A 139 -9.33 -0.11 0.25
CA LYS A 139 -10.07 0.61 -0.80
C LYS A 139 -9.74 0.08 -2.20
N LEU A 140 -8.48 -0.21 -2.49
CA LEU A 140 -8.05 -0.78 -3.76
C LEU A 140 -8.64 -2.18 -3.96
N GLU A 141 -8.54 -3.05 -2.96
CA GLU A 141 -9.10 -4.41 -3.00
C GLU A 141 -10.61 -4.37 -3.29
N THR A 142 -11.35 -3.49 -2.60
CA THR A 142 -12.78 -3.30 -2.89
C THR A 142 -13.03 -2.81 -4.33
N LEU A 143 -12.19 -1.93 -4.88
CA LEU A 143 -12.34 -1.46 -6.26
C LEU A 143 -12.10 -2.58 -7.27
N VAL A 144 -11.06 -3.38 -7.07
CA VAL A 144 -10.71 -4.50 -7.95
C VAL A 144 -11.80 -5.57 -7.89
N GLN A 145 -12.27 -5.93 -6.70
CA GLN A 145 -13.31 -6.94 -6.52
C GLN A 145 -14.64 -6.53 -7.21
N ASN A 146 -15.02 -5.26 -7.10
CA ASN A 146 -16.20 -4.74 -7.80
C ASN A 146 -16.04 -4.77 -9.34
N GLN A 147 -14.83 -4.56 -9.86
CA GLN A 147 -14.58 -4.68 -11.29
C GLN A 147 -14.72 -6.13 -11.78
N VAL A 148 -14.20 -7.10 -11.01
CA VAL A 148 -14.34 -8.53 -11.34
C VAL A 148 -15.81 -8.93 -11.37
N VAL A 149 -16.59 -8.59 -10.34
CA VAL A 149 -18.02 -8.91 -10.25
C VAL A 149 -18.82 -8.32 -11.42
N ASN A 150 -18.56 -7.06 -11.79
CA ASN A 150 -19.23 -6.43 -12.94
C ASN A 150 -18.87 -7.06 -14.28
N ASN A 151 -17.68 -7.66 -14.40
CA ASN A 151 -17.24 -8.34 -15.61
C ASN A 151 -17.73 -9.80 -15.68
N THR A 152 -17.92 -10.49 -14.55
CA THR A 152 -18.33 -11.91 -14.52
C THR A 152 -19.84 -12.11 -14.57
N LEU A 153 -20.64 -11.21 -13.97
CA LEU A 153 -22.10 -11.27 -14.01
C LEU A 153 -22.70 -11.33 -15.43
N PRO A 154 -22.27 -10.50 -16.42
CA PRO A 154 -22.84 -10.57 -17.77
C PRO A 154 -22.48 -11.84 -18.54
N VAL A 155 -21.39 -12.53 -18.18
CA VAL A 155 -20.94 -13.77 -18.85
C VAL A 155 -21.79 -14.98 -18.43
N ILE A 156 -22.18 -15.05 -17.16
CA ILE A 156 -23.03 -16.15 -16.67
C ILE A 156 -24.45 -16.01 -17.23
N THR A 157 -25.00 -14.79 -17.31
CA THR A 157 -26.33 -14.57 -17.92
C THR A 157 -26.36 -14.87 -19.42
N SER A 158 -25.31 -14.56 -20.17
CA SER A 158 -25.26 -14.88 -21.60
C SER A 158 -25.05 -16.39 -21.87
N GLN A 159 -24.30 -17.08 -21.01
CA GLN A 159 -24.16 -18.54 -21.08
C GLN A 159 -25.44 -19.29 -20.68
N LEU A 160 -26.17 -18.82 -19.67
CA LEU A 160 -27.46 -19.41 -19.25
C LEU A 160 -28.58 -19.16 -20.28
N LEU A 161 -28.58 -18.01 -20.97
CA LEU A 161 -29.52 -17.74 -22.07
C LEU A 161 -29.26 -18.63 -23.30
N SER A 162 -28.02 -19.05 -23.55
CA SER A 162 -27.69 -20.02 -24.61
C SER A 162 -28.01 -21.47 -24.26
N LEU A 163 -28.37 -21.77 -23.00
CA LEU A 163 -28.70 -23.12 -22.53
C LEU A 163 -30.21 -23.40 -22.46
N ASN A 164 -31.07 -22.48 -22.88
CA ASN A 164 -32.51 -22.74 -23.03
C ASN A 164 -32.80 -23.49 -24.34
N ILE A 165 -32.38 -24.75 -24.40
CA ILE A 165 -33.00 -25.78 -25.22
C ILE A 165 -33.75 -26.71 -24.26
N THR A 166 -35.07 -26.56 -24.28
CA THR A 166 -36.13 -27.54 -23.93
C THR A 166 -35.79 -28.60 -22.88
N GLY A 167 -36.31 -28.44 -21.66
CA GLY A 167 -36.33 -29.50 -20.67
C GLY A 167 -37.21 -29.15 -19.48
N VAL A 168 -38.46 -29.60 -19.53
CA VAL A 168 -39.34 -29.71 -18.36
C VAL A 168 -38.65 -30.57 -17.31
N VAL A 169 -38.41 -30.05 -16.10
CA VAL A 169 -38.37 -30.86 -14.88
C VAL A 169 -38.99 -30.09 -13.72
N GLU A 170 -39.89 -30.78 -13.05
CA GLU A 170 -40.70 -30.36 -11.92
C GLU A 170 -39.89 -30.12 -10.64
N LYS A 171 -40.57 -29.44 -9.71
CA LYS A 171 -40.15 -29.00 -8.38
C LYS A 171 -39.42 -30.06 -7.55
N SER A 172 -38.37 -29.65 -6.85
CA SER A 172 -38.08 -30.14 -5.49
C SER A 172 -37.80 -28.96 -4.55
N GLN A 173 -38.56 -28.92 -3.46
CA GLN A 173 -38.34 -28.02 -2.33
C GLN A 173 -37.07 -28.47 -1.60
N ALA A 174 -35.94 -27.82 -1.84
CA ALA A 174 -34.75 -27.95 -0.97
C ALA A 174 -33.85 -26.70 -0.91
N ASP A 175 -34.03 -25.71 -1.79
CA ASP A 175 -33.17 -24.51 -1.81
C ASP A 175 -33.75 -23.38 -0.94
N ARG A 176 -33.63 -23.52 0.38
CA ARG A 176 -33.46 -22.34 1.23
C ARG A 176 -31.98 -22.02 1.28
N PHE A 177 -31.61 -20.86 0.72
CA PHE A 177 -30.28 -20.28 0.78
C PHE A 177 -29.63 -20.46 2.16
N PRO A 178 -28.33 -20.82 2.24
CA PRO A 178 -27.64 -20.80 3.52
C PRO A 178 -27.62 -19.36 4.03
N ILE A 179 -28.25 -19.14 5.18
CA ILE A 179 -28.05 -17.95 5.99
C ILE A 179 -26.55 -17.96 6.34
N TYR A 180 -25.81 -16.97 5.84
CA TYR A 180 -24.41 -16.80 6.21
C TYR A 180 -24.32 -16.53 7.71
N ASP A 181 -23.81 -17.50 8.45
CA ASP A 181 -23.45 -17.34 9.86
C ASP A 181 -22.23 -16.40 9.93
N ILE A 182 -22.42 -15.20 10.46
CA ILE A 182 -21.36 -14.18 10.62
C ILE A 182 -20.53 -14.54 11.87
N ARG A 183 -20.01 -15.76 11.93
CA ARG A 183 -18.92 -16.09 12.83
C ARG A 183 -17.63 -15.71 12.12
N HIS A 184 -16.82 -14.90 12.80
CA HIS A 184 -15.47 -14.56 12.37
C HIS A 184 -14.62 -15.83 12.31
N ASP A 185 -14.67 -16.53 11.18
CA ASP A 185 -13.66 -17.53 10.87
C ASP A 185 -12.36 -16.79 10.62
N PHE A 186 -11.52 -16.74 11.64
CA PHE A 186 -10.13 -16.34 11.48
C PHE A 186 -9.52 -17.26 10.42
N TYR A 187 -8.92 -16.68 9.38
CA TYR A 187 -8.10 -17.44 8.44
C TYR A 187 -7.12 -18.32 9.24
N PRO A 188 -7.02 -19.63 8.93
CA PRO A 188 -6.07 -20.50 9.61
C PRO A 188 -4.67 -19.93 9.40
N ARG A 189 -4.05 -19.45 10.48
CA ARG A 189 -2.71 -18.83 10.46
C ARG A 189 -1.62 -19.84 10.16
N PHE A 190 -1.94 -21.12 10.25
CA PHE A 190 -1.08 -22.24 9.94
C PHE A 190 -1.74 -23.08 8.88
N LYS A 191 -1.14 -23.10 7.69
CA LYS A 191 -1.44 -24.10 6.66
C LYS A 191 -0.60 -25.31 7.02
N ASN A 192 -1.23 -26.41 7.43
CA ASN A 192 -0.51 -27.65 7.70
C ASN A 192 0.09 -28.14 6.37
N LEU A 193 1.43 -28.05 6.22
CA LEU A 193 2.17 -28.47 5.03
C LEU A 193 2.69 -29.91 5.13
N SER A 194 2.27 -30.68 6.14
CA SER A 194 2.70 -32.08 6.33
C SER A 194 2.26 -33.04 5.21
N SER A 195 1.43 -32.59 4.27
CA SER A 195 0.99 -33.35 3.09
C SER A 195 1.50 -32.77 1.77
N LEU A 196 2.71 -32.21 1.76
CA LEU A 196 3.41 -31.87 0.51
C LEU A 196 4.17 -33.11 0.02
N TYR A 197 3.80 -33.58 -1.16
CA TYR A 197 4.57 -34.59 -1.89
C TYR A 197 5.48 -33.86 -2.87
N PHE A 198 6.78 -34.11 -2.79
CA PHE A 198 7.75 -33.60 -3.76
C PHE A 198 7.84 -34.56 -4.93
N THR A 199 8.00 -34.01 -6.13
CA THR A 199 8.44 -34.80 -7.27
C THR A 199 9.93 -35.16 -7.12
N PRO A 200 10.43 -36.25 -7.73
CA PRO A 200 11.83 -36.66 -7.61
C PRO A 200 12.83 -35.56 -7.98
N ALA A 201 12.48 -34.72 -8.98
CA ALA A 201 13.30 -33.58 -9.40
C ALA A 201 13.35 -32.45 -8.35
N GLU A 202 12.24 -32.19 -7.66
CA GLU A 202 12.18 -31.18 -6.59
C GLU A 202 12.96 -31.64 -5.35
N GLU A 203 12.88 -32.93 -5.03
CA GLU A 203 13.62 -33.54 -3.92
C GLU A 203 15.14 -33.48 -4.14
N GLU A 204 15.61 -33.67 -5.37
CA GLU A 204 17.03 -33.53 -5.74
C GLU A 204 17.55 -32.10 -5.52
N VAL A 205 16.79 -31.09 -5.93
CA VAL A 205 17.13 -29.68 -5.72
C VAL A 205 17.13 -29.32 -4.23
N LEU A 206 16.18 -29.85 -3.47
CA LEU A 206 16.08 -29.62 -2.03
C LEU A 206 17.31 -30.20 -1.30
N ASN A 207 17.73 -31.40 -1.68
CA ASN A 207 18.90 -32.08 -1.15
C ASN A 207 20.22 -31.38 -1.52
N LEU A 208 20.31 -30.80 -2.71
CA LEU A 208 21.45 -29.94 -3.11
C LEU A 208 21.53 -28.68 -2.25
N GLY A 209 20.39 -28.04 -1.98
CA GLY A 209 20.31 -26.87 -1.11
C GLY A 209 20.87 -27.11 0.28
N PHE A 210 20.53 -28.24 0.92
CA PHE A 210 21.07 -28.61 2.23
C PHE A 210 22.58 -28.91 2.21
N LYS A 211 23.09 -29.54 1.15
CA LYS A 211 24.52 -29.81 0.98
C LYS A 211 25.36 -28.54 0.80
N HIS A 212 24.78 -27.50 0.20
CA HIS A 212 25.47 -26.23 -0.05
C HIS A 212 25.25 -25.18 1.04
N ALA A 213 24.14 -25.24 1.78
CA ALA A 213 23.86 -24.31 2.87
C ALA A 213 24.69 -24.56 4.13
N PHE A 214 25.09 -25.82 4.36
CA PHE A 214 26.01 -26.18 5.41
C PHE A 214 27.37 -26.49 4.78
N GLU A 215 28.21 -25.46 4.65
CA GLU A 215 29.61 -25.67 4.31
C GLU A 215 30.22 -26.68 5.29
N SER A 216 30.86 -27.69 4.71
CA SER A 216 31.46 -28.80 5.43
C SER A 216 32.60 -28.32 6.34
N LYS A 217 32.46 -28.65 7.63
CA LYS A 217 33.49 -28.73 8.68
C LYS A 217 34.00 -27.38 9.21
N MET A 218 33.34 -26.87 10.26
CA MET A 218 34.11 -26.23 11.34
C MET A 218 35.10 -27.28 11.87
N GLY A 219 36.39 -26.97 11.82
CA GLY A 219 37.41 -27.81 12.44
C GLY A 219 37.30 -27.70 13.97
N ASP A 220 37.72 -28.75 14.69
CA ASP A 220 37.72 -28.76 16.16
C ASP A 220 38.52 -27.59 16.79
N SER A 221 39.32 -26.86 15.99
CA SER A 221 40.00 -25.62 16.38
C SER A 221 39.06 -24.46 16.68
N ASP A 222 37.90 -24.39 16.02
CA ASP A 222 37.02 -23.20 16.08
C ASP A 222 36.05 -23.25 17.28
N LEU A 223 36.01 -24.40 17.98
CA LEU A 223 35.20 -24.60 19.19
C LEU A 223 35.92 -24.14 20.48
N LEU A 224 37.24 -23.95 20.44
CA LEU A 224 38.04 -23.51 21.60
C LEU A 224 37.95 -21.99 21.86
N ASP A 225 37.57 -21.20 20.86
CA ASP A 225 37.42 -19.73 20.99
C ASP A 225 36.06 -19.30 21.55
N LEU A 226 35.12 -20.24 21.78
CA LEU A 226 33.79 -19.96 22.31
C LEU A 226 33.65 -20.18 23.82
N THR A 227 34.70 -20.67 24.49
CA THR A 227 34.71 -20.96 25.93
C THR A 227 35.77 -20.19 26.74
N ALA A 228 36.47 -19.23 26.12
CA ALA A 228 37.32 -18.25 26.80
C ALA A 228 36.58 -16.91 26.99
#